data_AF-A0A1I4P4C1-F1
#
_entry.id   AF-A0A1I4P4C1-F1
#
_cell.length_a   1.000
_cell.length_b   1.000
_cell.length_c   1.000
_cell.angle_alpha   90.00
_cell.angle_beta   90.00
_cell.angle_gamma   90.00
#
_symmetry.space_group_name_H-M   'P 1'
#
loop_
_entity.id
_entity.type
_entity.pdbx_description
1 polymer ?
#
loop_
_entity_poly.entity_id
_entity_poly.type
_entity_poly.pdbx_seq_one_letter_code
_entity_poly.pdbx_strand_id
1 'polypeptide(L)'
;MPASTRLPRPLRAALLLAGLAGAAQAEDAPSIVWPEPGGRATISRAFKGSPITVGVSSRTGGAIDSLTWAGTQFINAHDHGRELQSASSYDGYGECLNPTEAGSDSDGTGPRSTTRLTELKVGPDTLQTRAQMAYWIEPGRVTGSCPKGPGPHAGPRSDDVLAKTVTLGAAGVANAIAYRATYITAQAHESATFEAATAYMPPDFTAFWSLDPATGQSQPLSAGPGEQAVPVILATPDGSRAMGVYSPALPQPTVPNAGYGRFDFSTLPGSGNATVKWNCAFRENNVPAGAHSYTCYVVVGTLQDVRAGLVALRAALTGGRPAPLPAIPAPAAVRAPGVALYVGTQQGCNAGEVTIDPGYKGCATAPIGATLAQPSSPADAPVYAGTAAGLDAGLVTNNPHHLDAGTRPIGYLAAAGPGGTPLYVGLQGGCNAGVVSTNPAHLNCRAAPLGLAVR
;
A
#
# COMPACT_ATOMS: atom_id res chain seq x y z
N MET A 1 41.20 70.13 42.79
CA MET A 1 39.92 69.47 43.13
C MET A 1 39.31 69.00 41.81
N PRO A 2 39.32 67.68 41.50
CA PRO A 2 39.05 67.20 40.15
C PRO A 2 37.57 66.89 39.91
N ALA A 3 37.25 66.91 38.62
CA ALA A 3 35.93 66.88 38.02
C ALA A 3 35.16 65.56 38.19
N SER A 4 33.85 65.70 38.34
CA SER A 4 32.85 64.64 38.37
C SER A 4 32.56 64.16 36.95
N THR A 5 32.87 62.90 36.65
CA THR A 5 32.46 62.20 35.42
C THR A 5 31.60 61.00 35.78
N ARG A 6 30.29 61.11 35.51
CA ARG A 6 29.34 59.99 35.53
C ARG A 6 29.55 59.16 34.26
N LEU A 7 29.86 57.88 34.44
CA LEU A 7 29.89 56.87 33.38
C LEU A 7 28.44 56.51 32.94
N PRO A 8 28.16 56.32 31.64
CA PRO A 8 26.88 55.80 31.19
C PRO A 8 26.83 54.27 31.35
N ARG A 9 25.67 53.77 31.77
CA ARG A 9 25.33 52.34 31.82
C ARG A 9 25.41 51.74 30.40
N PRO A 10 25.98 50.54 30.21
CA PRO A 10 25.86 49.84 28.94
C PRO A 10 24.41 49.36 28.76
N LEU A 11 23.76 49.78 27.68
CA LEU A 11 22.58 49.12 27.14
C LEU A 11 22.97 47.68 26.82
N ARG A 12 22.44 46.71 27.57
CA ARG A 12 22.41 45.31 27.16
C ARG A 12 21.48 45.22 25.95
N ALA A 13 22.05 45.20 24.75
CA ALA A 13 21.35 44.71 23.58
C ALA A 13 21.04 43.23 23.81
N ALA A 14 19.78 42.93 24.15
CA ALA A 14 19.27 41.58 24.10
C ALA A 14 19.16 41.20 22.62
N LEU A 15 20.15 40.48 22.12
CA LEU A 15 20.00 39.74 20.87
C LEU A 15 18.94 38.67 21.14
N LEU A 16 17.69 38.95 20.75
CA LEU A 16 16.68 37.93 20.49
C LEU A 16 17.18 37.14 19.27
N LEU A 17 18.01 36.13 19.52
CA LEU A 17 18.08 34.97 18.64
C LEU A 17 16.75 34.25 18.81
N ALA A 18 15.77 34.65 17.99
CA ALA A 18 14.69 33.77 17.62
C ALA A 18 15.35 32.56 16.95
N GLY A 19 15.62 31.52 17.75
CA GLY A 19 16.03 30.23 17.23
C GLY A 19 14.93 29.72 16.33
N LEU A 20 15.14 29.81 15.02
CA LEU A 20 14.48 28.92 14.08
C LEU A 20 14.89 27.51 14.51
N ALA A 21 14.04 26.85 15.29
CA ALA A 21 14.10 25.40 15.48
C ALA A 21 13.73 24.76 14.14
N GLY A 22 14.65 24.82 13.18
CA GLY A 22 14.61 23.97 12.01
C GLY A 22 14.86 22.55 12.48
N ALA A 23 13.99 21.62 12.09
CA ALA A 23 14.23 20.19 12.26
C ALA A 23 15.67 19.88 11.83
N ALA A 24 16.46 19.29 12.73
CA ALA A 24 17.87 19.03 12.49
C ALA A 24 18.02 17.84 11.54
N GLN A 25 17.81 18.09 10.24
CA GLN A 25 18.03 17.12 9.16
C GLN A 25 19.47 16.61 9.22
N ALA A 26 19.65 15.28 9.14
CA ALA A 26 20.98 14.69 9.22
C ALA A 26 21.65 14.67 7.85
N GLU A 27 22.95 14.94 7.84
CA GLU A 27 23.81 14.48 6.75
C GLU A 27 24.31 13.07 7.11
N ASP A 28 24.41 12.22 6.09
CA ASP A 28 25.08 10.93 6.20
C ASP A 28 26.47 11.11 6.83
N ALA A 29 26.99 10.07 7.49
CA ALA A 29 28.34 10.13 8.01
C ALA A 29 29.33 10.45 6.87
N PRO A 30 30.36 11.30 7.09
CA PRO A 30 31.32 11.67 6.05
C PRO A 30 32.04 10.50 5.37
N SER A 31 32.03 9.32 6.01
CA SER A 31 32.58 8.06 5.48
C SER A 31 31.68 7.36 4.47
N ILE A 32 30.42 7.78 4.31
CA ILE A 32 29.50 7.19 3.34
C ILE A 32 29.86 7.64 1.94
N VAL A 33 30.07 6.66 1.06
CA VAL A 33 30.26 6.87 -0.37
C VAL A 33 29.16 6.12 -1.09
N TRP A 34 28.29 6.88 -1.75
CA TRP A 34 27.21 6.32 -2.57
C TRP A 34 27.76 5.90 -3.93
N PRO A 35 27.58 4.63 -4.35
CA PRO A 35 28.13 4.12 -5.61
C PRO A 35 27.40 4.68 -6.84
N GLU A 36 26.17 5.16 -6.69
CA GLU A 36 25.37 5.73 -7.78
C GLU A 36 25.03 7.21 -7.54
N PRO A 37 24.78 7.97 -8.62
CA PRO A 37 24.38 9.37 -8.52
C PRO A 37 23.12 9.60 -7.67
N GLY A 38 23.06 10.77 -7.04
CA GLY A 38 21.89 11.16 -6.24
C GLY A 38 21.77 10.40 -4.92
N GLY A 39 22.88 9.87 -4.40
CA GLY A 39 22.91 9.19 -3.10
C GLY A 39 22.21 7.84 -3.14
N ARG A 40 22.54 6.98 -4.12
CA ARG A 40 21.86 5.69 -4.32
C ARG A 40 22.82 4.51 -4.33
N ALA A 41 22.31 3.37 -3.89
CA ALA A 41 22.95 2.07 -4.03
C ALA A 41 21.92 1.00 -4.39
N THR A 42 22.24 0.15 -5.36
CA THR A 42 21.41 -0.98 -5.75
C THR A 42 22.14 -2.31 -5.72
N ILE A 43 21.38 -3.37 -5.50
CA ILE A 43 21.79 -4.76 -5.73
C ILE A 43 20.75 -5.44 -6.60
N SER A 44 21.16 -6.39 -7.44
CA SER A 44 20.23 -7.07 -8.34
C SER A 44 20.54 -8.54 -8.56
N ARG A 45 19.50 -9.32 -8.85
CA ARG A 45 19.61 -10.74 -9.19
C ARG A 45 18.53 -11.13 -10.18
N ALA A 46 18.87 -11.94 -11.18
CA ALA A 46 17.90 -12.41 -12.17
C ALA A 46 16.89 -13.40 -11.59
N PHE A 47 15.61 -13.22 -11.92
CA PHE A 47 14.53 -14.17 -11.68
C PHE A 47 13.57 -14.17 -12.88
N LYS A 48 13.43 -15.34 -13.53
CA LYS A 48 12.57 -15.55 -14.70
C LYS A 48 12.78 -14.50 -15.82
N GLY A 49 14.04 -14.23 -16.16
CA GLY A 49 14.39 -13.32 -17.25
C GLY A 49 14.26 -11.82 -16.92
N SER A 50 13.86 -11.46 -15.71
CA SER A 50 13.86 -10.06 -15.21
C SER A 50 14.70 -9.92 -13.95
N PRO A 51 15.41 -8.80 -13.74
CA PRO A 51 16.12 -8.56 -12.50
C PRO A 51 15.13 -8.24 -11.37
N ILE A 52 15.35 -8.83 -10.20
CA ILE A 52 14.90 -8.30 -8.93
C ILE A 52 15.95 -7.29 -8.50
N THR A 53 15.59 -6.00 -8.42
CA THR A 53 16.51 -4.92 -8.05
C THR A 53 16.03 -4.28 -6.76
N VAL A 54 16.88 -4.27 -5.74
CA VAL A 54 16.67 -3.56 -4.47
C VAL A 54 17.51 -2.30 -4.49
N GLY A 55 16.91 -1.16 -4.17
CA GLY A 55 17.56 0.13 -4.04
C GLY A 55 17.38 0.73 -2.65
N VAL A 56 18.44 1.37 -2.15
CA VAL A 56 18.40 2.24 -0.97
C VAL A 56 18.95 3.62 -1.35
N SER A 57 18.59 4.65 -0.59
CA SER A 57 19.08 6.00 -0.85
C SER A 57 19.39 6.81 0.41
N SER A 58 20.15 7.89 0.21
CA SER A 58 20.46 8.89 1.23
C SER A 58 19.21 9.66 1.66
N ARG A 59 18.22 9.77 0.77
CA ARG A 59 16.95 10.42 1.09
C ARG A 59 16.33 9.76 2.31
N THR A 60 16.36 8.43 2.39
CA THR A 60 15.65 7.64 3.41
C THR A 60 16.61 6.96 4.39
N GLY A 61 17.76 7.57 4.68
CA GLY A 61 18.68 7.04 5.70
C GLY A 61 19.18 5.61 5.44
N GLY A 62 19.13 5.14 4.19
CA GLY A 62 19.47 3.77 3.80
C GLY A 62 18.33 2.74 3.87
N ALA A 63 17.08 3.14 4.11
CA ALA A 63 15.91 2.28 3.94
C ALA A 63 15.71 1.87 2.47
N ILE A 64 14.98 0.78 2.21
CA ILE A 64 14.70 0.34 0.83
C ILE A 64 13.57 1.18 0.26
N ASP A 65 13.90 2.14 -0.61
CA ASP A 65 12.95 3.01 -1.30
C ASP A 65 12.57 2.50 -2.70
N SER A 66 13.22 1.43 -3.16
CA SER A 66 12.91 0.78 -4.43
C SER A 66 13.07 -0.74 -4.37
N LEU A 67 12.07 -1.45 -4.85
CA LEU A 67 12.14 -2.88 -5.14
C LEU A 67 11.42 -3.12 -6.45
N THR A 68 12.16 -3.53 -7.48
CA THR A 68 11.59 -3.75 -8.81
C THR A 68 11.76 -5.16 -9.32
N TRP A 69 10.78 -5.64 -10.08
CA TRP A 69 10.87 -6.87 -10.87
C TRP A 69 9.89 -6.80 -12.05
N ALA A 70 10.33 -7.26 -13.24
CA ALA A 70 9.52 -7.26 -14.47
C ALA A 70 8.86 -5.89 -14.78
N GLY A 71 9.62 -4.80 -14.61
CA GLY A 71 9.14 -3.43 -14.84
C GLY A 71 8.19 -2.87 -13.78
N THR A 72 7.89 -3.63 -12.73
CA THR A 72 7.03 -3.20 -11.62
C THR A 72 7.86 -2.63 -10.49
N GLN A 73 7.44 -1.49 -9.93
CA GLN A 73 7.88 -0.98 -8.63
C GLN A 73 6.94 -1.48 -7.54
N PHE A 74 7.49 -2.14 -6.51
CA PHE A 74 6.73 -2.72 -5.40
C PHE A 74 6.67 -1.81 -4.18
N ILE A 75 7.52 -0.78 -4.08
CA ILE A 75 7.55 0.14 -2.93
C ILE A 75 6.93 1.49 -3.30
N ASN A 76 6.03 1.98 -2.46
CA ASN A 76 5.47 3.33 -2.53
C ASN A 76 6.25 4.31 -1.62
N ALA A 77 7.47 4.66 -1.99
CA ALA A 77 8.34 5.54 -1.18
C ALA A 77 7.97 7.05 -1.27
N HIS A 78 6.68 7.40 -1.21
CA HIS A 78 6.24 8.79 -1.40
C HIS A 78 6.71 9.73 -0.26
N ASP A 79 6.76 9.26 0.98
CA ASP A 79 7.38 9.94 2.14
C ASP A 79 8.26 8.96 2.93
N HIS A 80 8.92 9.42 4.00
CA HIS A 80 9.79 8.62 4.89
C HIS A 80 9.03 7.62 5.79
N GLY A 81 7.72 7.44 5.58
CA GLY A 81 6.90 6.47 6.29
C GLY A 81 6.54 5.25 5.43
N ARG A 82 6.98 5.16 4.16
CA ARG A 82 6.43 4.22 3.17
C ARG A 82 7.46 3.44 2.34
N GLU A 83 8.62 3.23 2.91
CA GLU A 83 9.67 2.36 2.39
C GLU A 83 9.43 0.87 2.71
N LEU A 84 10.29 -0.01 2.20
CA LEU A 84 10.55 -1.29 2.89
C LEU A 84 11.58 -1.05 3.99
N GLN A 85 11.09 -0.95 5.23
CA GLN A 85 11.87 -0.44 6.35
C GLN A 85 11.63 -1.15 7.68
N SER A 86 12.54 -0.93 8.62
CA SER A 86 12.41 -1.34 10.02
C SER A 86 11.96 -0.20 10.92
N ALA A 87 11.18 -0.53 11.95
CA ALA A 87 10.86 0.38 13.05
C ALA A 87 10.75 -0.38 14.38
N SER A 88 10.82 0.32 15.50
CA SER A 88 10.55 -0.22 16.84
C SER A 88 9.64 0.70 17.63
N SER A 89 8.75 0.19 18.47
CA SER A 89 7.96 1.01 19.41
C SER A 89 8.12 0.49 20.83
N TYR A 90 8.40 1.36 21.79
CA TYR A 90 8.70 0.95 23.15
C TYR A 90 7.62 1.33 24.17
N ASP A 91 7.53 0.51 25.22
CA ASP A 91 6.84 0.80 26.48
C ASP A 91 5.39 1.25 26.33
N GLY A 92 4.73 0.83 25.25
CA GLY A 92 3.35 1.19 24.94
C GLY A 92 3.11 2.66 24.62
N TYR A 93 4.13 3.43 24.20
CA TYR A 93 3.97 4.82 23.75
C TYR A 93 3.48 4.95 22.30
N GLY A 94 3.43 3.86 21.55
CA GLY A 94 3.06 3.87 20.14
C GLY A 94 4.05 4.70 19.32
N GLU A 95 3.54 5.54 18.42
CA GLU A 95 4.33 6.42 17.53
C GLU A 95 5.22 7.42 18.29
N CYS A 96 4.89 7.73 19.56
CA CYS A 96 5.63 8.72 20.33
C CYS A 96 6.95 8.20 20.94
N LEU A 97 7.20 6.89 20.97
CA LEU A 97 8.53 6.35 21.29
C LEU A 97 8.87 5.29 20.25
N ASN A 98 8.96 5.75 19.01
CA ASN A 98 9.03 4.90 17.84
C ASN A 98 10.23 5.25 16.95
N PRO A 99 11.41 4.66 17.17
CA PRO A 99 12.52 4.79 16.25
C PRO A 99 12.21 4.17 14.88
N THR A 100 12.54 4.88 13.80
CA THR A 100 12.25 4.53 12.41
C THR A 100 13.51 4.59 11.54
N GLU A 101 13.64 3.65 10.61
CA GLU A 101 14.79 3.56 9.72
C GLU A 101 14.80 4.68 8.67
N ALA A 102 13.68 4.95 8.01
CA ALA A 102 13.70 5.87 6.88
C ALA A 102 13.81 7.33 7.28
N GLY A 103 13.30 7.73 8.44
CA GLY A 103 13.23 9.12 8.91
C GLY A 103 12.01 9.37 9.78
N SER A 104 11.73 10.62 10.10
CA SER A 104 10.60 11.05 10.92
C SER A 104 9.37 11.44 10.08
N ASP A 105 8.24 11.72 10.75
CA ASP A 105 7.06 12.30 10.12
C ASP A 105 7.35 13.69 9.50
N SER A 106 8.26 14.44 10.13
CA SER A 106 8.63 15.80 9.80
C SER A 106 9.46 15.88 8.52
N ASP A 107 10.16 14.79 8.16
CA ASP A 107 10.88 14.67 6.90
C ASP A 107 9.91 14.62 5.70
N GLY A 108 8.69 14.11 5.89
CA GLY A 108 7.61 14.11 4.90
C GLY A 108 8.05 13.59 3.53
N THR A 109 7.71 14.29 2.45
CA THR A 109 8.18 13.99 1.08
C THR A 109 9.56 14.58 0.77
N GLY A 110 10.25 15.12 1.77
CA GLY A 110 11.48 15.88 1.64
C GLY A 110 12.64 15.07 1.05
N PRO A 111 13.74 15.76 0.69
CA PRO A 111 14.91 15.14 0.08
C PRO A 111 15.92 14.59 1.09
N ARG A 112 15.68 14.76 2.40
CA ARG A 112 16.62 14.43 3.48
C ARG A 112 15.90 13.73 4.62
N SER A 113 16.63 12.83 5.27
CA SER A 113 16.19 12.10 6.45
C SER A 113 16.76 12.71 7.74
N THR A 114 15.99 12.58 8.81
CA THR A 114 16.45 12.76 10.19
C THR A 114 17.27 11.56 10.67
N THR A 115 17.03 10.36 10.12
CA THR A 115 17.87 9.18 10.34
C THR A 115 19.23 9.41 9.72
N ARG A 116 20.29 9.06 10.46
CA ARG A 116 21.67 9.24 10.02
C ARG A 116 22.30 7.91 9.62
N LEU A 117 22.58 7.74 8.33
CA LEU A 117 23.34 6.59 7.85
C LEU A 117 24.81 6.71 8.27
N THR A 118 25.37 5.64 8.83
CA THR A 118 26.73 5.59 9.37
C THR A 118 27.60 4.53 8.71
N GLU A 119 27.00 3.50 8.12
CA GLU A 119 27.70 2.50 7.32
C GLU A 119 26.87 2.10 6.10
N LEU A 120 27.53 1.92 4.95
CA LEU A 120 26.98 1.36 3.72
C LEU A 120 28.01 0.41 3.10
N LYS A 121 27.63 -0.83 2.85
CA LYS A 121 28.42 -1.80 2.09
C LYS A 121 27.54 -2.45 1.04
N VAL A 122 28.05 -2.51 -0.19
CA VAL A 122 27.33 -3.05 -1.34
C VAL A 122 28.20 -4.15 -1.95
N GLY A 123 27.61 -5.35 -2.07
CA GLY A 123 28.17 -6.49 -2.77
C GLY A 123 27.31 -6.85 -3.99
N PRO A 124 27.63 -7.96 -4.68
CA PRO A 124 26.91 -8.37 -5.89
C PRO A 124 25.41 -8.65 -5.65
N ASP A 125 25.09 -9.30 -4.54
CA ASP A 125 23.75 -9.72 -4.15
C ASP A 125 23.43 -9.41 -2.68
N THR A 126 24.28 -8.61 -2.03
CA THR A 126 24.20 -8.26 -0.62
C THR A 126 24.33 -6.76 -0.41
N LEU A 127 23.51 -6.21 0.48
CA LEU A 127 23.57 -4.81 0.88
C LEU A 127 23.50 -4.73 2.40
N GLN A 128 24.39 -3.95 3.00
CA GLN A 128 24.44 -3.75 4.44
C GLN A 128 24.40 -2.26 4.77
N THR A 129 23.59 -1.90 5.75
CA THR A 129 23.53 -0.54 6.29
C THR A 129 23.64 -0.53 7.81
N ARG A 130 24.15 0.57 8.37
CA ARG A 130 23.96 0.91 9.79
C ARG A 130 23.50 2.34 9.92
N ALA A 131 22.44 2.59 10.66
CA ALA A 131 21.87 3.92 10.81
C ALA A 131 21.47 4.22 12.26
N GLN A 132 21.72 5.46 12.70
CA GLN A 132 21.13 6.01 13.93
C GLN A 132 19.71 6.46 13.62
N MET A 133 18.72 5.77 14.18
CA MET A 133 17.32 5.93 13.82
C MET A 133 16.75 7.28 14.28
N ALA A 134 15.86 7.87 13.49
CA ALA A 134 15.02 9.00 13.92
C ALA A 134 13.88 8.51 14.82
N TYR A 135 13.34 9.37 15.69
CA TYR A 135 12.00 9.13 16.23
C TYR A 135 10.96 9.55 15.19
N TRP A 136 9.90 8.76 15.03
CA TRP A 136 8.80 9.08 14.11
C TRP A 136 8.17 10.43 14.44
N ILE A 137 7.87 10.66 15.73
CA ILE A 137 7.29 11.90 16.25
C ILE A 137 8.37 12.73 16.95
N GLU A 138 8.42 14.02 16.63
CA GLU A 138 9.34 14.98 17.24
C GLU A 138 9.14 15.13 18.77
N PRO A 139 10.18 15.53 19.53
CA PRO A 139 10.10 15.75 20.97
C PRO A 139 8.93 16.65 21.39
N GLY A 140 8.16 16.21 22.37
CA GLY A 140 7.02 16.96 22.92
C GLY A 140 5.78 17.03 22.01
N ARG A 141 5.80 16.42 20.83
CA ARG A 141 4.63 16.29 19.94
C ARG A 141 3.86 15.00 20.25
N VAL A 142 2.58 15.01 19.85
CA VAL A 142 1.67 13.86 19.97
C VAL A 142 0.79 13.75 18.73
N THR A 143 0.40 12.53 18.39
CA THR A 143 -0.62 12.19 17.40
C THR A 143 -1.72 11.34 18.05
N GLY A 144 -2.75 10.97 17.30
CA GLY A 144 -3.77 10.02 17.77
C GLY A 144 -3.22 8.62 18.11
N SER A 145 -2.00 8.31 17.65
CA SER A 145 -1.29 7.05 17.88
C SER A 145 -0.32 7.11 19.08
N CYS A 146 -0.44 8.13 19.95
CA CYS A 146 0.40 8.33 21.13
C CYS A 146 -0.39 8.11 22.44
N PRO A 147 -0.74 6.86 22.80
CA PRO A 147 -1.64 6.56 23.91
C PRO A 147 -1.12 6.99 25.30
N LYS A 148 0.19 7.15 25.46
CA LYS A 148 0.83 7.62 26.71
C LYS A 148 1.26 9.09 26.68
N GLY A 149 0.87 9.84 25.64
CA GLY A 149 1.33 11.20 25.42
C GLY A 149 2.71 11.27 24.75
N PRO A 150 3.44 12.39 24.90
CA PRO A 150 4.71 12.59 24.21
C PRO A 150 5.77 11.59 24.69
N GLY A 151 6.66 11.21 23.78
CA GLY A 151 7.78 10.33 24.11
C GLY A 151 8.78 10.97 25.07
N PRO A 152 9.42 10.19 25.95
CA PRO A 152 10.44 10.66 26.87
C PRO A 152 11.81 10.82 26.18
N HIS A 153 11.89 11.53 25.06
CA HIS A 153 13.13 11.80 24.34
C HIS A 153 13.35 13.31 24.13
N ALA A 154 14.61 13.74 24.18
CA ALA A 154 14.98 15.16 24.15
C ALA A 154 15.30 15.69 22.75
N GLY A 155 15.50 14.80 21.77
CA GLY A 155 15.91 15.14 20.41
C GLY A 155 15.18 14.31 19.35
N PRO A 156 15.35 14.70 18.06
CA PRO A 156 14.68 14.04 16.93
C PRO A 156 15.29 12.68 16.55
N ARG A 157 16.52 12.38 17.01
CA ARG A 157 17.19 11.09 16.80
C ARG A 157 17.20 10.27 18.07
N SER A 158 16.96 8.97 17.91
CA SER A 158 17.19 7.97 18.95
C SER A 158 18.68 7.73 19.13
N ASP A 159 19.06 7.23 20.31
CA ASP A 159 20.39 6.65 20.54
C ASP A 159 20.47 5.21 20.00
N ASP A 160 19.34 4.65 19.55
CA ASP A 160 19.28 3.33 18.93
C ASP A 160 19.90 3.30 17.54
N VAL A 161 20.56 2.18 17.25
CA VAL A 161 21.17 1.92 15.94
C VAL A 161 20.51 0.71 15.30
N LEU A 162 20.10 0.84 14.05
CA LEU A 162 19.70 -0.29 13.22
C LEU A 162 20.88 -0.72 12.36
N ALA A 163 21.24 -1.99 12.44
CA ALA A 163 22.08 -2.64 11.43
C ALA A 163 21.19 -3.55 10.56
N LYS A 164 21.26 -3.39 9.24
CA LYS A 164 20.47 -4.16 8.28
C LYS A 164 21.38 -4.90 7.32
N THR A 165 21.05 -6.15 7.01
CA THR A 165 21.64 -6.91 5.90
C THR A 165 20.53 -7.44 5.01
N VAL A 166 20.65 -7.17 3.71
CA VAL A 166 19.74 -7.62 2.65
C VAL A 166 20.51 -8.57 1.74
N THR A 167 19.96 -9.75 1.46
CA THR A 167 20.58 -10.74 0.55
C THR A 167 19.56 -11.26 -0.45
N LEU A 168 19.87 -11.19 -1.76
CA LEU A 168 19.02 -11.73 -2.82
C LEU A 168 19.29 -13.23 -3.05
N GLY A 169 18.26 -14.01 -3.36
CA GLY A 169 18.37 -15.45 -3.60
C GLY A 169 18.45 -16.28 -2.32
N ALA A 170 17.79 -15.82 -1.26
CA ALA A 170 17.91 -16.39 0.08
C ALA A 170 17.56 -17.88 0.14
N ALA A 171 18.38 -18.66 0.84
CA ALA A 171 18.24 -20.11 1.00
C ALA A 171 18.07 -20.88 -0.34
N GLY A 172 18.68 -20.38 -1.42
CA GLY A 172 18.58 -20.97 -2.76
C GLY A 172 17.27 -20.66 -3.49
N VAL A 173 16.36 -19.89 -2.90
CA VAL A 173 15.10 -19.45 -3.52
C VAL A 173 15.35 -18.16 -4.27
N ALA A 174 15.36 -18.23 -5.60
CA ALA A 174 15.84 -17.15 -6.46
C ALA A 174 15.11 -15.81 -6.29
N ASN A 175 13.81 -15.84 -5.97
CA ASN A 175 12.98 -14.66 -5.75
C ASN A 175 12.77 -14.28 -4.28
N ALA A 176 13.55 -14.88 -3.38
CA ALA A 176 13.53 -14.55 -1.96
C ALA A 176 14.65 -13.56 -1.61
N ILE A 177 14.32 -12.60 -0.76
CA ILE A 177 15.18 -11.57 -0.21
C ILE A 177 15.25 -11.79 1.29
N ALA A 178 16.41 -12.18 1.82
CA ALA A 178 16.60 -12.20 3.26
C ALA A 178 16.79 -10.77 3.75
N TYR A 179 15.91 -10.32 4.64
CA TYR A 179 15.97 -9.04 5.32
C TYR A 179 16.29 -9.31 6.80
N ARG A 180 17.53 -9.07 7.20
CA ARG A 180 17.98 -9.21 8.58
C ARG A 180 18.11 -7.83 9.21
N ALA A 181 17.28 -7.55 10.20
CA ALA A 181 17.34 -6.36 11.03
C ALA A 181 17.95 -6.70 12.39
N THR A 182 18.94 -5.92 12.82
CA THR A 182 19.51 -5.96 14.16
C THR A 182 19.34 -4.59 14.79
N TYR A 183 18.44 -4.49 15.75
CA TYR A 183 18.22 -3.30 16.56
C TYR A 183 19.22 -3.31 17.71
N ILE A 184 19.99 -2.26 17.87
CA ILE A 184 20.90 -2.05 19.00
C ILE A 184 20.23 -1.01 19.88
N THR A 185 19.51 -1.46 20.90
CA THR A 185 18.80 -0.60 21.84
C THR A 185 19.79 0.03 22.82
N ALA A 186 19.76 1.36 22.95
CA ALA A 186 20.67 2.09 23.82
C ALA A 186 20.37 1.85 25.31
N GLN A 187 19.12 1.58 25.64
CA GLN A 187 18.65 1.34 27.00
C GLN A 187 17.70 0.14 27.06
N ALA A 188 17.41 -0.30 28.29
CA ALA A 188 16.41 -1.34 28.51
C ALA A 188 15.00 -0.75 28.43
N HIS A 189 14.06 -1.57 27.99
CA HIS A 189 12.63 -1.25 27.86
C HIS A 189 11.78 -2.33 28.53
N GLU A 190 10.64 -1.93 29.09
CA GLU A 190 9.65 -2.87 29.65
C GLU A 190 9.03 -3.72 28.55
N SER A 191 8.80 -3.13 27.37
CA SER A 191 8.30 -3.84 26.20
C SER A 191 8.76 -3.20 24.89
N ALA A 192 8.86 -4.00 23.84
CA ALA A 192 9.10 -3.53 22.49
C ALA A 192 8.21 -4.27 21.49
N THR A 193 7.74 -3.54 20.49
CA THR A 193 7.35 -4.13 19.19
C THR A 193 8.42 -3.76 18.18
N PHE A 194 9.07 -4.74 17.59
CA PHE A 194 10.01 -4.57 16.49
C PHE A 194 9.31 -4.93 15.18
N GLU A 195 8.97 -3.93 14.38
CA GLU A 195 8.58 -4.14 12.99
C GLU A 195 9.83 -4.39 12.15
N ALA A 196 10.35 -5.62 12.21
CA ALA A 196 11.63 -6.00 11.61
C ALA A 196 11.66 -5.74 10.10
N ALA A 197 10.58 -6.01 9.40
CA ALA A 197 10.40 -5.62 8.01
C ALA A 197 8.96 -5.20 7.79
N THR A 198 8.76 -4.00 7.26
CA THR A 198 7.46 -3.47 6.88
C THR A 198 7.56 -2.95 5.46
N ALA A 199 6.64 -3.34 4.57
CA ALA A 199 6.61 -2.85 3.20
C ALA A 199 5.31 -2.12 2.91
N TYR A 200 5.42 -0.96 2.28
CA TYR A 200 4.30 -0.20 1.75
C TYR A 200 4.30 -0.31 0.22
N MET A 201 3.23 -0.85 -0.33
CA MET A 201 3.05 -1.05 -1.77
C MET A 201 2.08 -0.03 -2.37
N PRO A 202 2.20 0.24 -3.68
CA PRO A 202 1.19 0.99 -4.42
C PRO A 202 -0.24 0.43 -4.23
N PRO A 203 -1.27 1.26 -4.36
CA PRO A 203 -2.64 0.90 -4.00
C PRO A 203 -3.31 -0.09 -4.98
N ASP A 204 -2.66 -0.46 -6.08
CA ASP A 204 -3.15 -1.47 -7.02
C ASP A 204 -2.93 -2.92 -6.53
N PHE A 205 -2.20 -3.11 -5.42
CA PHE A 205 -2.06 -4.39 -4.72
C PHE A 205 -3.27 -4.70 -3.82
N THR A 206 -4.47 -4.79 -4.41
CA THR A 206 -5.75 -4.89 -3.68
C THR A 206 -6.16 -6.31 -3.28
N ALA A 207 -5.44 -7.35 -3.70
CA ALA A 207 -5.73 -8.73 -3.35
C ALA A 207 -4.86 -9.20 -2.18
N PHE A 208 -5.47 -9.41 -1.02
CA PHE A 208 -4.80 -9.82 0.21
C PHE A 208 -4.98 -11.31 0.43
N TRP A 209 -3.90 -12.01 0.78
CA TRP A 209 -3.90 -13.45 0.98
C TRP A 209 -3.12 -13.81 2.24
N SER A 210 -3.53 -14.89 2.89
CA SER A 210 -2.66 -15.63 3.77
C SER A 210 -2.13 -16.87 3.07
N LEU A 211 -0.97 -17.34 3.51
CA LEU A 211 -0.42 -18.62 3.12
C LEU A 211 0.17 -19.28 4.36
N ASP A 212 -0.24 -20.51 4.65
CA ASP A 212 0.50 -21.37 5.56
C ASP A 212 1.59 -22.10 4.77
N PRO A 213 2.88 -21.77 4.95
CA PRO A 213 3.95 -22.40 4.20
C PRO A 213 4.17 -23.86 4.62
N ALA A 214 3.63 -24.32 5.75
CA ALA A 214 3.68 -25.72 6.18
C ALA A 214 2.83 -26.63 5.30
N THR A 215 1.63 -26.15 4.97
CA THR A 215 0.59 -26.93 4.30
C THR A 215 0.39 -26.50 2.85
N GLY A 216 0.95 -25.34 2.45
CA GLY A 216 0.72 -24.72 1.15
C GLY A 216 -0.68 -24.11 1.00
N GLN A 217 -1.52 -24.20 2.05
CA GLN A 217 -2.88 -23.70 2.03
C GLN A 217 -2.89 -22.18 2.02
N SER A 218 -3.69 -21.61 1.12
CA SER A 218 -3.80 -20.17 0.94
C SER A 218 -5.26 -19.78 0.88
N GLN A 219 -5.59 -18.63 1.45
CA GLN A 219 -6.95 -18.12 1.52
C GLN A 219 -6.95 -16.59 1.37
N PRO A 220 -7.99 -16.01 0.76
CA PRO A 220 -8.17 -14.57 0.75
C PRO A 220 -8.27 -14.01 2.18
N LEU A 221 -7.80 -12.79 2.36
CA LEU A 221 -7.95 -12.00 3.58
C LEU A 221 -8.73 -10.72 3.30
N SER A 222 -9.34 -10.17 4.35
CA SER A 222 -9.74 -8.77 4.33
C SER A 222 -8.53 -7.85 4.20
N ALA A 223 -8.74 -6.63 3.67
CA ALA A 223 -7.71 -5.61 3.52
C ALA A 223 -7.13 -5.09 4.86
N GLY A 224 -7.76 -5.44 5.98
CA GLY A 224 -7.36 -5.01 7.32
C GLY A 224 -8.11 -3.74 7.79
N PRO A 225 -7.62 -3.05 8.83
CA PRO A 225 -6.39 -3.37 9.57
C PRO A 225 -6.52 -4.68 10.36
N GLY A 226 -5.43 -5.43 10.49
CA GLY A 226 -5.41 -6.61 11.34
C GLY A 226 -4.12 -7.42 11.23
N GLU A 227 -3.85 -8.18 12.28
CA GLU A 227 -2.67 -9.05 12.38
C GLU A 227 -3.09 -10.52 12.52
N GLN A 228 -2.20 -11.42 12.13
CA GLN A 228 -2.42 -12.86 12.19
C GLN A 228 -1.09 -13.62 12.36
N ALA A 229 -1.22 -14.92 12.62
CA ALA A 229 -0.11 -15.84 12.84
C ALA A 229 0.57 -16.36 11.56
N VAL A 230 -0.09 -16.24 10.41
CA VAL A 230 0.37 -16.83 9.14
C VAL A 230 0.84 -15.75 8.15
N PRO A 231 1.86 -16.04 7.32
CA PRO A 231 2.36 -15.16 6.27
C PRO A 231 1.27 -14.45 5.48
N VAL A 232 1.51 -13.17 5.19
CA VAL A 232 0.67 -12.31 4.36
C VAL A 232 1.30 -12.13 2.98
N ILE A 233 0.46 -12.13 1.95
CA ILE A 233 0.82 -11.79 0.56
C ILE A 233 -0.15 -10.71 0.09
N LEU A 234 0.38 -9.63 -0.47
CA LEU A 234 -0.38 -8.61 -1.17
C LEU A 234 -0.09 -8.74 -2.66
N ALA A 235 -1.14 -8.72 -3.48
CA ALA A 235 -1.05 -8.94 -4.91
C ALA A 235 -2.01 -8.03 -5.68
N THR A 236 -1.75 -7.86 -6.96
CA THR A 236 -2.71 -7.25 -7.89
C THR A 236 -3.88 -8.20 -8.14
N PRO A 237 -5.06 -7.69 -8.55
CA PRO A 237 -6.25 -8.53 -8.75
C PRO A 237 -6.05 -9.73 -9.68
N ASP A 238 -5.21 -9.57 -10.70
CA ASP A 238 -4.85 -10.60 -11.69
C ASP A 238 -3.73 -11.54 -11.21
N GLY A 239 -3.12 -11.26 -10.06
CA GLY A 239 -1.99 -12.01 -9.52
C GLY A 239 -0.70 -11.89 -10.32
N SER A 240 -0.61 -10.95 -11.28
CA SER A 240 0.60 -10.75 -12.09
C SER A 240 1.76 -10.19 -11.28
N ARG A 241 1.46 -9.48 -10.19
CA ARG A 241 2.44 -8.85 -9.29
C ARG A 241 2.03 -9.13 -7.85
N ALA A 242 2.95 -9.63 -7.05
CA ALA A 242 2.73 -9.96 -5.65
C ALA A 242 4.02 -9.82 -4.85
N MET A 243 3.85 -9.47 -3.57
CA MET A 243 4.91 -9.49 -2.57
C MET A 243 4.36 -10.09 -1.28
N GLY A 244 5.11 -11.03 -0.70
CA GLY A 244 4.78 -11.64 0.58
C GLY A 244 5.95 -11.68 1.53
N VAL A 245 5.67 -11.93 2.80
CA VAL A 245 6.68 -12.00 3.86
C VAL A 245 6.54 -13.26 4.69
N TYR A 246 7.67 -13.83 5.10
CA TYR A 246 7.73 -14.98 6.00
C TYR A 246 8.92 -14.86 6.95
N SER A 247 8.74 -15.28 8.20
CA SER A 247 9.83 -15.55 9.13
C SER A 247 9.61 -16.91 9.79
N PRO A 248 10.64 -17.76 9.88
CA PRO A 248 10.54 -19.02 10.63
C PRO A 248 10.38 -18.81 12.14
N ALA A 249 10.64 -17.60 12.65
CA ALA A 249 10.48 -17.23 14.05
C ALA A 249 9.07 -16.69 14.38
N LEU A 250 8.17 -16.62 13.39
CA LEU A 250 6.79 -16.17 13.57
C LEU A 250 5.78 -17.29 13.24
N PRO A 251 4.68 -17.40 14.01
CA PRO A 251 4.34 -16.56 15.16
C PRO A 251 5.24 -16.87 16.37
N GLN A 252 5.46 -15.88 17.26
CA GLN A 252 6.18 -16.14 18.51
C GLN A 252 5.31 -16.99 19.44
N PRO A 253 5.88 -17.96 20.19
CA PRO A 253 5.10 -18.76 21.14
C PRO A 253 4.33 -17.96 22.19
N THR A 254 4.87 -16.79 22.59
CA THR A 254 4.26 -15.86 23.54
C THR A 254 3.13 -15.02 22.92
N VAL A 255 3.08 -14.92 21.59
CA VAL A 255 2.06 -14.18 20.85
C VAL A 255 1.57 -15.01 19.64
N PRO A 256 0.92 -16.16 19.89
CA PRO A 256 0.70 -17.19 18.88
C PRO A 256 -0.26 -16.78 17.75
N ASN A 257 -1.02 -15.70 17.95
CA ASN A 257 -2.05 -15.23 17.01
C ASN A 257 -1.61 -14.02 16.17
N ALA A 258 -0.34 -13.61 16.25
CA ALA A 258 0.18 -12.41 15.63
C ALA A 258 1.56 -12.63 14.99
N GLY A 259 2.10 -11.59 14.35
CA GLY A 259 3.39 -11.57 13.67
C GLY A 259 3.31 -10.96 12.27
N TYR A 260 2.18 -11.11 11.59
CA TYR A 260 1.99 -10.64 10.22
C TYR A 260 0.74 -9.76 10.12
N GLY A 261 0.94 -8.47 9.88
CA GLY A 261 -0.13 -7.50 9.75
C GLY A 261 -0.40 -7.09 8.31
N ARG A 262 -1.59 -6.56 8.07
CA ARG A 262 -2.04 -6.01 6.80
C ARG A 262 -2.92 -4.78 7.02
N PHE A 263 -2.73 -3.78 6.17
CA PHE A 263 -3.40 -2.49 6.29
C PHE A 263 -3.69 -1.93 4.89
N ASP A 264 -4.83 -1.24 4.78
CA ASP A 264 -5.25 -0.56 3.58
C ASP A 264 -5.45 0.93 3.89
N PHE A 265 -4.65 1.74 3.21
CA PHE A 265 -4.66 3.19 3.28
C PHE A 265 -4.95 3.79 1.89
N SER A 266 -5.56 3.02 0.99
CA SER A 266 -5.86 3.42 -0.39
C SER A 266 -6.86 4.58 -0.48
N THR A 267 -7.64 4.81 0.58
CA THR A 267 -8.63 5.89 0.68
C THR A 267 -8.08 7.17 1.30
N LEU A 268 -6.78 7.22 1.67
CA LEU A 268 -6.19 8.44 2.22
C LEU A 268 -6.22 9.57 1.18
N PRO A 269 -6.70 10.77 1.56
CA PRO A 269 -6.77 11.90 0.64
C PRO A 269 -5.38 12.43 0.28
N GLY A 270 -5.21 12.91 -0.94
CA GLY A 270 -3.97 13.51 -1.44
C GLY A 270 -3.30 12.67 -2.53
N SER A 271 -2.76 13.33 -3.54
CA SER A 271 -2.05 12.66 -4.64
C SER A 271 -0.83 11.91 -4.08
N GLY A 272 -0.71 10.61 -4.39
CA GLY A 272 0.39 9.77 -3.90
C GLY A 272 0.20 9.21 -2.49
N ASN A 273 -0.88 9.55 -1.76
CA ASN A 273 -1.09 9.07 -0.40
C ASN A 273 -1.64 7.65 -0.29
N ALA A 274 -2.40 7.22 -1.31
CA ALA A 274 -2.97 5.89 -1.36
C ALA A 274 -1.87 4.81 -1.33
N THR A 275 -1.92 3.90 -0.36
CA THR A 275 -0.94 2.83 -0.18
C THR A 275 -1.57 1.64 0.54
N VAL A 276 -0.98 0.45 0.40
CA VAL A 276 -1.29 -0.71 1.24
C VAL A 276 -0.02 -1.19 1.94
N LYS A 277 -0.14 -1.86 3.08
CA LYS A 277 1.01 -2.27 3.91
C LYS A 277 0.86 -3.71 4.39
N TRP A 278 1.98 -4.43 4.45
CA TRP A 278 2.14 -5.54 5.41
C TRP A 278 3.33 -5.27 6.34
N ASN A 279 3.34 -5.91 7.52
CA ASN A 279 4.50 -5.92 8.41
C ASN A 279 4.83 -7.35 8.90
N CYS A 280 6.09 -7.54 9.27
CA CYS A 280 6.66 -8.72 9.93
C CYS A 280 7.16 -8.26 11.31
N ALA A 281 6.37 -8.48 12.35
CA ALA A 281 6.52 -7.84 13.65
C ALA A 281 6.80 -8.85 14.77
N PHE A 282 7.70 -8.47 15.68
CA PHE A 282 8.10 -9.24 16.85
C PHE A 282 7.77 -8.44 18.11
N ARG A 283 7.32 -9.13 19.15
CA ARG A 283 6.96 -8.52 20.43
C ARG A 283 7.79 -9.14 21.54
N GLU A 284 8.35 -8.28 22.37
CA GLU A 284 9.19 -8.68 23.49
C GLU A 284 8.83 -7.89 24.74
N ASN A 285 9.04 -8.54 25.88
CA ASN A 285 8.91 -7.96 27.21
C ASN A 285 10.27 -8.05 27.90
N ASN A 286 10.57 -7.10 28.79
CA ASN A 286 11.85 -6.99 29.50
C ASN A 286 13.03 -6.96 28.53
N VAL A 287 13.00 -6.04 27.59
CA VAL A 287 13.97 -5.90 26.50
C VAL A 287 15.23 -5.24 27.06
N PRO A 288 16.37 -5.95 27.21
CA PRO A 288 17.60 -5.33 27.68
C PRO A 288 18.16 -4.36 26.63
N ALA A 289 19.05 -3.45 27.07
CA ALA A 289 19.93 -2.73 26.16
C ALA A 289 20.81 -3.72 25.38
N GLY A 290 21.10 -3.43 24.11
CA GLY A 290 21.96 -4.23 23.26
C GLY A 290 21.27 -4.74 21.99
N ALA A 291 21.84 -5.78 21.39
CA ALA A 291 21.47 -6.23 20.05
C ALA A 291 20.30 -7.24 20.07
N HIS A 292 19.26 -6.94 19.28
CA HIS A 292 18.08 -7.76 19.05
C HIS A 292 17.94 -8.02 17.55
N SER A 293 18.04 -9.27 17.12
CA SER A 293 18.13 -9.62 15.69
C SER A 293 16.97 -10.44 15.21
N TYR A 294 16.37 -10.01 14.10
CA TYR A 294 15.24 -10.66 13.46
C TYR A 294 15.54 -10.86 11.98
N THR A 295 14.99 -11.93 11.40
CA THR A 295 15.07 -12.17 9.95
C THR A 295 13.69 -12.41 9.40
N CYS A 296 13.31 -11.60 8.42
CA CYS A 296 12.14 -11.78 7.59
C CYS A 296 12.61 -12.01 6.15
N TYR A 297 11.88 -12.86 5.43
CA TYR A 297 12.14 -13.17 4.03
C TYR A 297 11.02 -12.54 3.22
N VAL A 298 11.39 -11.62 2.33
CA VAL A 298 10.48 -10.99 1.38
C VAL A 298 10.56 -11.75 0.07
N VAL A 299 9.41 -12.10 -0.51
CA VAL A 299 9.34 -12.83 -1.77
C VAL A 299 8.54 -12.01 -2.78
N VAL A 300 9.07 -11.84 -3.99
CA VAL A 300 8.43 -11.07 -5.07
C VAL A 300 8.19 -11.93 -6.32
N GLY A 301 7.22 -11.56 -7.13
CA GLY A 301 6.93 -12.25 -8.39
C GLY A 301 5.46 -12.14 -8.77
N THR A 302 4.95 -13.12 -9.51
CA THR A 302 3.50 -13.37 -9.59
C THR A 302 2.98 -13.94 -8.25
N LEU A 303 1.67 -13.92 -8.01
CA LEU A 303 1.07 -14.55 -6.82
C LEU A 303 1.46 -16.03 -6.69
N GLN A 304 1.52 -16.76 -7.80
CA GLN A 304 1.95 -18.15 -7.80
C GLN A 304 3.44 -18.29 -7.43
N ASP A 305 4.29 -17.38 -7.91
CA ASP A 305 5.72 -17.37 -7.60
C ASP A 305 5.99 -17.04 -6.14
N VAL A 306 5.23 -16.12 -5.57
CA VAL A 306 5.34 -15.79 -4.14
C VAL A 306 4.93 -16.98 -3.29
N ARG A 307 3.81 -17.65 -3.60
CA ARG A 307 3.38 -18.86 -2.88
C ARG A 307 4.42 -19.97 -2.95
N ALA A 308 4.96 -20.22 -4.14
CA ALA A 308 6.02 -21.21 -4.34
C ALA A 308 7.29 -20.85 -3.57
N GLY A 309 7.70 -19.58 -3.61
CA GLY A 309 8.88 -19.10 -2.91
C GLY A 309 8.75 -19.22 -1.39
N LEU A 310 7.60 -18.89 -0.80
CA LEU A 310 7.40 -19.00 0.66
C LEU A 310 7.40 -20.45 1.14
N VAL A 311 6.79 -21.37 0.39
CA VAL A 311 6.84 -22.81 0.73
C VAL A 311 8.25 -23.37 0.55
N ALA A 312 8.96 -22.99 -0.52
CA ALA A 312 10.33 -23.39 -0.77
C ALA A 312 11.29 -22.86 0.31
N LEU A 313 11.09 -21.61 0.76
CA LEU A 313 11.84 -21.00 1.85
C LEU A 313 11.68 -21.79 3.14
N ARG A 314 10.44 -22.11 3.54
CA ARG A 314 10.21 -22.94 4.74
C ARG A 314 10.96 -24.26 4.63
N ALA A 315 10.80 -24.97 3.52
CA ALA A 315 11.45 -26.25 3.29
C ALA A 315 12.98 -26.14 3.40
N ALA A 316 13.58 -25.14 2.75
CA ALA A 316 15.02 -24.91 2.79
C ALA A 316 15.52 -24.57 4.20
N LEU A 317 14.77 -23.78 4.98
CA LEU A 317 15.14 -23.34 6.32
C LEU A 317 14.91 -24.40 7.40
N THR A 318 13.96 -25.33 7.21
CA THR A 318 13.66 -26.40 8.18
C THR A 318 14.22 -27.76 7.77
N GLY A 319 14.94 -27.87 6.65
CA GLY A 319 15.45 -29.14 6.10
C GLY A 319 14.34 -30.09 5.61
N GLY A 320 13.16 -29.55 5.27
CA GLY A 320 12.00 -30.32 4.82
C GLY A 320 11.84 -30.37 3.30
N ARG A 321 10.79 -31.05 2.84
CA ARG A 321 10.34 -30.96 1.43
C ARG A 321 9.31 -29.83 1.28
N PRO A 322 9.31 -29.09 0.17
CA PRO A 322 8.26 -28.10 -0.11
C PRO A 322 6.88 -28.76 -0.06
N ALA A 323 5.95 -28.13 0.65
CA ALA A 323 4.55 -28.54 0.62
C ALA A 323 4.00 -28.44 -0.81
N PRO A 324 3.11 -29.36 -1.23
CA PRO A 324 2.39 -29.19 -2.47
C PRO A 324 1.53 -27.93 -2.40
N LEU A 325 1.53 -27.13 -3.47
CA LEU A 325 0.64 -25.98 -3.57
C LEU A 325 -0.68 -26.39 -4.21
N PRO A 326 -1.81 -26.26 -3.52
CA PRO A 326 -3.11 -26.29 -4.17
C PRO A 326 -3.16 -25.22 -5.25
N ALA A 327 -3.81 -25.54 -6.38
CA ALA A 327 -4.09 -24.54 -7.39
C ALA A 327 -4.87 -23.39 -6.73
N ILE A 328 -4.45 -22.14 -7.00
CA ILE A 328 -5.38 -21.03 -6.78
C ILE A 328 -6.52 -21.27 -7.75
N PRO A 329 -7.79 -21.32 -7.30
CA PRO A 329 -8.91 -21.25 -8.22
C PRO A 329 -8.63 -20.07 -9.13
N ALA A 330 -8.59 -20.28 -10.46
CA ALA A 330 -8.31 -19.20 -11.40
C ALA A 330 -9.11 -17.97 -10.93
N PRO A 331 -8.47 -16.80 -10.72
CA PRO A 331 -9.17 -15.66 -10.19
C PRO A 331 -10.45 -15.53 -10.99
N ALA A 332 -11.60 -15.64 -10.30
CA ALA A 332 -12.86 -15.32 -10.94
C ALA A 332 -12.67 -13.89 -11.40
N ALA A 333 -12.48 -13.70 -12.72
CA ALA A 333 -11.88 -12.49 -13.27
C ALA A 333 -12.44 -11.29 -12.52
N VAL A 334 -11.63 -10.67 -11.67
CA VAL A 334 -12.07 -9.51 -10.90
C VAL A 334 -12.32 -8.45 -11.94
N ARG A 335 -13.61 -8.27 -12.24
CA ARG A 335 -14.07 -7.59 -13.43
C ARG A 335 -13.77 -6.12 -13.23
N ALA A 336 -12.86 -5.55 -14.03
CA ALA A 336 -12.66 -4.11 -14.01
C ALA A 336 -14.01 -3.44 -14.33
N PRO A 337 -14.60 -2.65 -13.40
CA PRO A 337 -15.80 -1.91 -13.71
C PRO A 337 -15.50 -0.94 -14.85
N GLY A 338 -16.41 -0.89 -15.81
CA GLY A 338 -16.42 0.03 -16.94
C GLY A 338 -17.00 1.38 -16.53
N VAL A 339 -17.98 1.86 -17.29
CA VAL A 339 -18.61 3.17 -17.10
C VAL A 339 -19.66 3.09 -15.99
N ALA A 340 -19.63 4.05 -15.05
CA ALA A 340 -20.63 4.18 -14.00
C ALA A 340 -22.03 4.44 -14.59
N LEU A 341 -23.03 3.79 -14.01
CA LEU A 341 -24.43 3.85 -14.40
C LEU A 341 -25.28 4.43 -13.28
N TYR A 342 -26.26 5.23 -13.69
CA TYR A 342 -27.26 5.85 -12.83
C TYR A 342 -28.66 5.51 -13.35
N VAL A 343 -29.64 5.51 -12.45
CA VAL A 343 -31.07 5.44 -12.81
C VAL A 343 -31.75 6.74 -12.45
N GLY A 344 -32.60 7.25 -13.33
CA GLY A 344 -33.47 8.38 -13.01
C GLY A 344 -34.49 8.02 -11.94
N THR A 345 -34.71 8.91 -10.98
CA THR A 345 -35.61 8.68 -9.83
C THR A 345 -36.79 9.65 -9.80
N GLN A 346 -36.82 10.64 -10.70
CA GLN A 346 -37.84 11.68 -10.72
C GLN A 346 -39.01 11.33 -11.64
N GLN A 347 -40.19 11.13 -11.05
CA GLN A 347 -41.44 10.87 -11.77
C GLN A 347 -41.77 12.00 -12.77
N GLY A 348 -42.23 11.62 -13.96
CA GLY A 348 -42.55 12.56 -15.03
C GLY A 348 -41.35 13.19 -15.73
N CYS A 349 -40.11 12.85 -15.35
CA CYS A 349 -38.90 13.31 -16.04
C CYS A 349 -38.06 12.17 -16.60
N ASN A 350 -37.47 11.34 -15.73
CA ASN A 350 -36.50 10.31 -16.11
C ASN A 350 -36.67 9.00 -15.32
N ALA A 351 -37.75 8.84 -14.55
CA ALA A 351 -37.95 7.70 -13.66
C ALA A 351 -37.76 6.35 -14.36
N GLY A 352 -36.75 5.61 -13.93
CA GLY A 352 -36.40 4.29 -14.43
C GLY A 352 -35.47 4.27 -15.66
N GLU A 353 -35.21 5.40 -16.33
CA GLU A 353 -34.23 5.48 -17.42
C GLU A 353 -32.81 5.29 -16.88
N VAL A 354 -31.99 4.46 -17.53
CA VAL A 354 -30.57 4.29 -17.19
C VAL A 354 -29.71 5.24 -18.00
N THR A 355 -28.76 5.89 -17.34
CA THR A 355 -27.91 6.93 -17.91
C THR A 355 -26.47 6.83 -17.40
N ILE A 356 -25.53 7.41 -18.15
CA ILE A 356 -24.15 7.64 -17.71
C ILE A 356 -23.94 9.05 -17.11
N ASP A 357 -24.97 9.89 -17.11
CA ASP A 357 -24.91 11.27 -16.61
C ASP A 357 -25.67 11.39 -15.27
N PRO A 358 -25.00 11.73 -14.16
CA PRO A 358 -25.67 11.91 -12.86
C PRO A 358 -26.70 13.05 -12.85
N GLY A 359 -26.63 13.99 -13.81
CA GLY A 359 -27.57 15.11 -13.98
C GLY A 359 -28.51 14.96 -15.18
N TYR A 360 -28.73 13.75 -15.67
CA TYR A 360 -29.45 13.49 -16.91
C TYR A 360 -30.83 14.15 -16.98
N LYS A 361 -31.08 14.90 -18.07
CA LYS A 361 -32.26 15.77 -18.30
C LYS A 361 -32.47 16.87 -17.24
N GLY A 362 -31.46 17.18 -16.43
CA GLY A 362 -31.57 18.11 -15.30
C GLY A 362 -32.40 17.56 -14.13
N CYS A 363 -32.57 16.23 -14.05
CA CYS A 363 -33.43 15.57 -13.07
C CYS A 363 -32.64 14.64 -12.14
N ALA A 364 -33.24 14.29 -11.01
CA ALA A 364 -32.57 13.44 -10.01
C ALA A 364 -32.24 12.04 -10.56
N THR A 365 -31.06 11.52 -10.19
CA THR A 365 -30.61 10.16 -10.48
C THR A 365 -30.02 9.50 -9.23
N ALA A 366 -29.84 8.18 -9.26
CA ALA A 366 -29.16 7.41 -8.22
C ALA A 366 -28.18 6.41 -8.85
N PRO A 367 -26.99 6.19 -8.26
CA PRO A 367 -26.01 5.22 -8.78
C PRO A 367 -26.54 3.79 -8.65
N ILE A 368 -26.31 2.97 -9.68
CA ILE A 368 -26.80 1.58 -9.73
C ILE A 368 -25.73 0.53 -10.01
N GLY A 369 -24.48 0.96 -10.25
CA GLY A 369 -23.35 0.10 -10.57
C GLY A 369 -22.55 0.66 -11.75
N ALA A 370 -21.84 -0.21 -12.45
CA ALA A 370 -21.10 0.09 -13.67
C ALA A 370 -21.29 -1.01 -14.73
N THR A 371 -20.91 -0.71 -15.97
CA THR A 371 -20.72 -1.74 -17.00
C THR A 371 -19.48 -2.57 -16.71
N LEU A 372 -19.23 -3.60 -17.52
CA LEU A 372 -17.94 -4.28 -17.65
C LEU A 372 -17.13 -3.57 -18.73
N ALA A 373 -15.84 -3.34 -18.51
CA ALA A 373 -14.97 -2.76 -19.53
C ALA A 373 -14.80 -3.68 -20.77
N GLN A 374 -14.91 -5.00 -20.58
CA GLN A 374 -14.79 -6.04 -21.61
C GLN A 374 -15.82 -7.15 -21.31
N PRO A 375 -16.29 -7.92 -22.32
CA PRO A 375 -17.23 -9.00 -22.08
C PRO A 375 -16.51 -10.15 -21.35
N SER A 376 -17.17 -10.71 -20.34
CA SER A 376 -16.70 -11.89 -19.60
C SER A 376 -17.31 -13.20 -20.12
N SER A 377 -18.38 -13.10 -20.89
CA SER A 377 -19.09 -14.19 -21.53
C SER A 377 -19.66 -13.73 -22.87
N PRO A 378 -19.82 -14.63 -23.85
CA PRO A 378 -20.59 -14.34 -25.06
C PRO A 378 -22.03 -13.88 -24.81
N ALA A 379 -22.57 -14.14 -23.61
CA ALA A 379 -23.90 -13.71 -23.20
C ALA A 379 -23.96 -12.29 -22.63
N ASP A 380 -22.80 -11.64 -22.37
CA ASP A 380 -22.78 -10.28 -21.84
C ASP A 380 -23.20 -9.29 -22.92
N ALA A 381 -24.26 -8.54 -22.65
CA ALA A 381 -24.86 -7.66 -23.65
C ALA A 381 -24.05 -6.37 -23.81
N PRO A 382 -23.61 -6.01 -25.04
CA PRO A 382 -23.00 -4.70 -25.26
C PRO A 382 -24.04 -3.60 -25.05
N VAL A 383 -23.60 -2.50 -24.45
CA VAL A 383 -24.42 -1.30 -24.25
C VAL A 383 -23.71 -0.06 -24.73
N TYR A 384 -24.52 0.91 -25.14
CA TYR A 384 -24.09 2.16 -25.73
C TYR A 384 -24.73 3.32 -24.98
N ALA A 385 -24.11 4.50 -25.05
CA ALA A 385 -24.70 5.75 -24.61
C ALA A 385 -25.00 6.62 -25.84
N GLY A 386 -26.19 7.20 -25.88
CA GLY A 386 -26.55 8.24 -26.85
C GLY A 386 -25.62 9.45 -26.75
N THR A 387 -25.38 10.10 -27.89
CA THR A 387 -24.46 11.24 -28.00
C THR A 387 -25.11 12.51 -28.54
N ALA A 388 -26.39 12.45 -28.97
CA ALA A 388 -27.06 13.60 -29.55
C ALA A 388 -27.69 14.48 -28.47
N ALA A 389 -27.16 15.70 -28.33
CA ALA A 389 -27.66 16.69 -27.39
C ALA A 389 -29.15 17.01 -27.64
N GLY A 390 -29.95 17.04 -26.58
CA GLY A 390 -31.39 17.32 -26.65
C GLY A 390 -32.25 16.15 -27.15
N LEU A 391 -31.64 15.03 -27.54
CA LEU A 391 -32.35 13.82 -27.96
C LEU A 391 -32.10 12.67 -26.98
N ASP A 392 -30.87 12.17 -26.91
CA ASP A 392 -30.51 10.96 -26.18
C ASP A 392 -29.13 11.01 -25.49
N ALA A 393 -28.48 12.18 -25.45
CA ALA A 393 -27.17 12.33 -24.84
C ALA A 393 -27.13 11.76 -23.40
N GLY A 394 -26.29 10.74 -23.20
CA GLY A 394 -26.10 10.06 -21.92
C GLY A 394 -27.08 8.91 -21.65
N LEU A 395 -28.16 8.75 -22.43
CA LEU A 395 -29.12 7.65 -22.28
C LEU A 395 -28.47 6.32 -22.66
N VAL A 396 -28.66 5.30 -21.83
CA VAL A 396 -28.14 3.95 -22.13
C VAL A 396 -29.12 3.18 -23.01
N THR A 397 -28.57 2.57 -24.06
CA THR A 397 -29.30 1.79 -25.06
C THR A 397 -28.54 0.51 -25.43
N ASN A 398 -29.25 -0.50 -25.94
CA ASN A 398 -28.64 -1.67 -26.58
C ASN A 398 -28.50 -1.52 -28.11
N ASN A 399 -28.95 -0.41 -28.68
CA ASN A 399 -28.92 -0.15 -30.12
C ASN A 399 -27.73 0.79 -30.45
N PRO A 400 -26.78 0.39 -31.30
CA PRO A 400 -25.68 1.26 -31.73
C PRO A 400 -26.12 2.50 -32.52
N HIS A 401 -27.38 2.57 -32.97
CA HIS A 401 -27.98 3.68 -33.69
C HIS A 401 -29.38 4.01 -33.11
N HIS A 402 -29.45 4.24 -31.80
CA HIS A 402 -30.72 4.55 -31.15
C HIS A 402 -31.32 5.86 -31.67
N LEU A 403 -32.63 5.85 -31.98
CA LEU A 403 -33.37 7.00 -32.54
C LEU A 403 -32.75 7.60 -33.81
N ASP A 404 -32.09 6.78 -34.63
CA ASP A 404 -31.33 7.21 -35.81
C ASP A 404 -30.23 8.25 -35.49
N ALA A 405 -29.78 8.29 -34.23
CA ALA A 405 -28.75 9.17 -33.72
C ALA A 405 -27.45 8.41 -33.40
N GLY A 406 -26.39 9.18 -33.17
CA GLY A 406 -25.07 8.64 -32.83
C GLY A 406 -25.06 8.08 -31.40
N THR A 407 -24.49 6.89 -31.24
CA THR A 407 -24.17 6.32 -29.92
C THR A 407 -22.67 6.02 -29.81
N ARG A 408 -22.18 5.82 -28.59
CA ARG A 408 -20.83 5.33 -28.34
C ARG A 408 -20.87 4.09 -27.42
N PRO A 409 -19.99 3.09 -27.62
CA PRO A 409 -19.92 1.95 -26.73
C PRO A 409 -19.48 2.38 -25.33
N ILE A 410 -20.10 1.79 -24.31
CA ILE A 410 -19.79 2.06 -22.89
C ILE A 410 -19.46 0.78 -22.10
N GLY A 411 -19.34 -0.36 -22.78
CA GLY A 411 -18.97 -1.65 -22.18
C GLY A 411 -20.10 -2.67 -22.32
N TYR A 412 -20.16 -3.59 -21.35
CA TYR A 412 -21.08 -4.73 -21.36
C TYR A 412 -21.85 -4.86 -20.06
N LEU A 413 -23.05 -5.41 -20.10
CA LEU A 413 -23.79 -5.82 -18.91
C LEU A 413 -23.52 -7.29 -18.64
N ALA A 414 -23.32 -7.64 -17.37
CA ALA A 414 -23.10 -9.02 -16.97
C ALA A 414 -24.37 -9.85 -17.16
N ALA A 415 -24.28 -11.01 -17.82
CA ALA A 415 -25.44 -11.90 -17.99
C ALA A 415 -25.96 -12.46 -16.66
N ALA A 416 -25.06 -12.69 -15.70
CA ALA A 416 -25.38 -13.18 -14.35
C ALA A 416 -24.27 -12.80 -13.35
N GLY A 417 -24.63 -12.76 -12.06
CA GLY A 417 -23.69 -12.53 -10.96
C GLY A 417 -24.39 -12.11 -9.67
N PRO A 418 -23.79 -12.39 -8.50
CA PRO A 418 -24.34 -11.94 -7.22
C PRO A 418 -24.22 -10.40 -7.11
N GLY A 419 -25.29 -9.75 -6.64
CA GLY A 419 -25.25 -8.35 -6.19
C GLY A 419 -25.35 -7.25 -7.24
N GLY A 420 -25.57 -7.57 -8.53
CA GLY A 420 -25.76 -6.58 -9.59
C GLY A 420 -27.20 -6.03 -9.69
N THR A 421 -27.37 -4.86 -10.30
CA THR A 421 -28.70 -4.25 -10.54
C THR A 421 -29.26 -4.77 -11.88
N PRO A 422 -30.42 -5.45 -11.90
CA PRO A 422 -31.01 -5.94 -13.14
C PRO A 422 -31.50 -4.82 -14.06
N LEU A 423 -31.11 -4.90 -15.32
CA LEU A 423 -31.48 -3.97 -16.38
C LEU A 423 -32.30 -4.67 -17.46
N TYR A 424 -33.23 -3.92 -18.03
CA TYR A 424 -34.16 -4.35 -19.06
C TYR A 424 -34.09 -3.41 -20.24
N VAL A 425 -34.33 -3.93 -21.45
CA VAL A 425 -34.45 -3.12 -22.65
C VAL A 425 -35.85 -3.13 -23.19
N GLY A 426 -36.39 -1.96 -23.50
CA GLY A 426 -37.71 -1.83 -24.09
C GLY A 426 -37.78 -2.42 -25.50
N LEU A 427 -38.91 -3.03 -25.83
CA LEU A 427 -39.14 -3.75 -27.09
C LEU A 427 -40.18 -3.08 -27.99
N GLN A 428 -40.93 -2.09 -27.48
CA GLN A 428 -42.08 -1.55 -28.18
C GLN A 428 -41.75 -0.25 -28.90
N GLY A 429 -41.82 -0.28 -30.24
CA GLY A 429 -41.66 0.89 -31.10
C GLY A 429 -42.64 2.01 -30.72
N GLY A 430 -42.17 3.26 -30.73
CA GLY A 430 -42.96 4.43 -30.32
C GLY A 430 -43.24 4.52 -28.81
N CYS A 431 -42.68 3.62 -28.00
CA CYS A 431 -42.78 3.70 -26.55
C CYS A 431 -41.40 3.68 -25.88
N ASN A 432 -40.76 2.51 -25.80
CA ASN A 432 -39.51 2.32 -25.06
C ASN A 432 -38.44 1.54 -25.84
N ALA A 433 -38.65 1.28 -27.14
CA ALA A 433 -37.75 0.47 -27.96
C ALA A 433 -36.28 0.92 -27.84
N GLY A 434 -35.42 0.03 -27.34
CA GLY A 434 -33.98 0.27 -27.19
C GLY A 434 -33.57 1.06 -25.95
N VAL A 435 -34.51 1.57 -25.15
CA VAL A 435 -34.22 2.28 -23.88
C VAL A 435 -33.88 1.26 -22.80
N VAL A 436 -32.74 1.43 -22.13
CA VAL A 436 -32.38 0.60 -20.96
C VAL A 436 -32.98 1.20 -19.69
N SER A 437 -33.60 0.35 -18.88
CA SER A 437 -34.26 0.74 -17.64
C SER A 437 -34.06 -0.29 -16.52
N THR A 438 -34.35 0.08 -15.28
CA THR A 438 -34.42 -0.86 -14.14
C THR A 438 -35.81 -1.49 -13.95
N ASN A 439 -36.77 -1.16 -14.82
CA ASN A 439 -38.17 -1.60 -14.71
C ASN A 439 -38.54 -2.56 -15.86
N PRO A 440 -38.99 -3.80 -15.58
CA PRO A 440 -39.43 -4.74 -16.62
C PRO A 440 -40.65 -4.28 -17.44
N ALA A 441 -41.32 -3.21 -17.03
CA ALA A 441 -42.44 -2.59 -17.72
C ALA A 441 -42.30 -1.05 -17.79
N HIS A 442 -41.12 -0.55 -18.17
CA HIS A 442 -40.88 0.89 -18.31
C HIS A 442 -41.88 1.55 -19.27
N LEU A 443 -42.50 2.66 -18.84
CA LEU A 443 -43.60 3.36 -19.52
C LEU A 443 -44.86 2.50 -19.76
N ASN A 444 -45.08 1.46 -18.95
CA ASN A 444 -46.13 0.45 -19.14
C ASN A 444 -46.00 -0.31 -20.48
N CYS A 445 -44.79 -0.38 -21.03
CA CYS A 445 -44.49 -1.05 -22.28
C CYS A 445 -43.58 -2.26 -22.06
N ARG A 446 -43.66 -3.22 -23.00
CA ARG A 446 -42.90 -4.47 -22.91
C ARG A 446 -41.40 -4.22 -22.89
N ALA A 447 -40.69 -4.91 -22.01
CA ALA A 447 -39.23 -4.95 -21.97
C ALA A 447 -38.74 -6.41 -21.82
N ALA A 448 -37.51 -6.67 -22.24
CA ALA A 448 -36.81 -7.94 -22.01
C ALA A 448 -35.64 -7.74 -21.05
N PRO A 449 -35.27 -8.75 -20.25
CA PRO A 449 -34.02 -8.73 -19.51
C PRO A 449 -32.83 -8.50 -20.44
N LEU A 450 -31.93 -7.59 -20.05
CA LEU A 450 -30.72 -7.28 -20.82
C LEU A 450 -29.44 -7.73 -20.11
N GLY A 451 -29.36 -7.58 -18.79
CA GLY A 451 -28.20 -7.98 -17.99
C GLY A 451 -28.15 -7.27 -16.63
N LEU A 452 -26.99 -7.30 -15.98
CA LEU A 452 -26.74 -6.69 -14.68
C LEU A 452 -25.68 -5.57 -14.77
N ALA A 453 -25.93 -4.44 -14.12
CA ALA A 453 -24.88 -3.51 -13.75
C ALA A 453 -24.12 -4.04 -12.53
N VAL A 454 -22.78 -4.10 -12.59
CA VAL A 454 -21.94 -4.63 -11.51
C VAL A 454 -21.68 -3.58 -10.44
N ARG A 455 -21.63 -3.98 -9.17
CA ARG A 455 -21.33 -3.08 -8.04
C ARG A 455 -19.90 -3.17 -7.60
#